data_AF-A0A3G6UUW2-F1
#
_entry.id   AF-A0A3G6UUW2-F1
#
_cell.length_a   1.000
_cell.length_b   1.000
_cell.length_c   1.000
_cell.angle_alpha   90.00
_cell.angle_beta   90.00
_cell.angle_gamma   90.00
#
_symmetry.space_group_name_H-M   'P 1'
#
loop_
_entity.id
_entity.type
_entity.pdbx_description
1 polymer ?
#
loop_
_entity_poly.entity_id
_entity_poly.type
_entity_poly.pdbx_seq_one_letter_code
_entity_poly.pdbx_strand_id
1 'polypeptide(L)' 'MLPDDTYLTPEEKVLVVKLRNEMFNAMTLEHMKFYKNEMEKIYEQAVRREEFKEKMKKMEDEIRSLV' A
#
# COMPACT_ATOMS: atom_id res chain seq x y z
N MET A 1 6.95 -6.83 -11.16
CA MET A 1 6.54 -5.40 -11.20
C MET A 1 6.14 -5.02 -9.79
N LEU A 2 6.56 -3.85 -9.30
CA LEU A 2 6.00 -3.30 -8.06
C LEU A 2 4.56 -2.83 -8.33
N PRO A 3 3.63 -2.96 -7.37
CA PRO A 3 2.27 -2.48 -7.52
C PRO A 3 2.19 -0.96 -7.74
N ASP A 4 1.06 -0.51 -8.29
CA ASP A 4 0.80 0.90 -8.55
C ASP A 4 0.59 1.71 -7.26
N ASP A 5 1.02 2.98 -7.24
CA ASP A 5 0.98 3.90 -6.10
C ASP A 5 -0.43 4.49 -5.87
N THR A 6 -1.43 4.02 -6.61
CA THR A 6 -2.82 4.52 -6.64
C THR A 6 -3.45 4.58 -5.24
N TYR A 7 -3.33 3.51 -4.43
CA TYR A 7 -4.00 3.44 -3.12
C TYR A 7 -3.16 3.94 -1.95
N LEU A 8 -1.90 4.30 -2.19
CA LEU A 8 -0.99 4.75 -1.14
C LEU A 8 -1.41 6.13 -0.60
N THR A 9 -1.32 6.32 0.72
CA THR A 9 -1.40 7.65 1.32
C THR A 9 -0.17 8.49 0.96
N PRO A 10 -0.20 9.82 1.15
CA PRO A 10 0.98 10.66 0.96
C PRO A 10 2.20 10.20 1.76
N GLU A 11 2.00 9.76 3.01
CA GLU A 11 3.06 9.28 3.90
C GLU A 11 3.65 7.96 3.40
N GLU A 12 2.79 7.03 2.97
CA GLU A 12 3.21 5.75 2.38
C GLU A 12 3.99 5.97 1.08
N LYS A 13 3.60 6.93 0.24
CA LYS A 13 4.36 7.31 -0.98
C LYS A 13 5.76 7.78 -0.63
N VAL A 14 5.89 8.64 0.37
CA VAL A 14 7.21 9.11 0.84
C VAL A 14 8.05 7.94 1.35
N LEU A 15 7.45 7.01 2.11
CA LEU A 15 8.14 5.84 2.62
C LEU A 15 8.60 4.91 1.50
N VAL A 16 7.74 4.63 0.51
CA VAL A 16 8.08 3.81 -0.66
C VAL A 16 9.20 4.45 -1.47
N VAL A 17 9.20 5.77 -1.68
CA VAL A 17 10.33 6.45 -2.35
C VAL A 17 11.64 6.27 -1.59
N LYS A 18 11.62 6.40 -0.26
CA LYS A 18 12.82 6.13 0.57
C LYS A 18 13.28 4.69 0.41
N LEU A 19 12.38 3.71 0.50
CA LEU A 19 12.70 2.29 0.33
C LEU A 19 13.26 1.97 -1.06
N ARG A 20 12.74 2.60 -2.12
CA ARG A 20 13.29 2.47 -3.48
C ARG A 20 14.73 2.99 -3.56
N ASN A 21 15.01 4.14 -2.94
CA ASN A 21 16.35 4.72 -2.90
C ASN A 21 17.33 3.83 -2.12
N GLU A 22 16.92 3.33 -0.95
CA GLU A 22 17.75 2.41 -0.16
C GLU A 22 17.99 1.09 -0.90
N MET A 23 16.99 0.58 -1.63
CA MET A 23 17.13 -0.61 -2.48
C MET A 23 18.09 -0.40 -3.64
N PHE A 24 18.07 0.78 -4.27
CA PHE A 24 19.02 1.13 -5.33
C PHE A 24 20.47 1.16 -4.81
N ASN A 25 20.66 1.62 -3.57
CA ASN A 25 21.96 1.68 -2.91
C ASN A 25 22.34 0.37 -2.18
N ALA A 26 21.54 -0.69 -2.30
CA ALA A 26 21.75 -1.93 -1.55
C ALA A 26 22.99 -2.69 -2.06
N MET A 27 23.92 -2.98 -1.16
CA MET A 27 25.17 -3.70 -1.46
C MET A 27 25.00 -5.21 -1.59
N THR A 28 23.89 -5.77 -1.10
CA THR A 28 23.63 -7.22 -1.09
C THR A 28 22.25 -7.53 -1.63
N LEU A 29 22.11 -8.72 -2.22
CA LEU A 29 20.82 -9.24 -2.66
C LEU A 29 19.84 -9.40 -1.49
N GLU A 30 20.34 -9.69 -0.30
CA GLU A 30 19.52 -9.79 0.92
C GLU A 30 18.88 -8.44 1.27
N HIS A 31 19.65 -7.35 1.25
CA HIS A 31 19.10 -6.01 1.46
C HIS A 31 18.11 -5.63 0.36
N MET A 32 18.39 -5.96 -0.90
CA MET A 32 17.43 -5.72 -1.99
C MET A 32 16.10 -6.44 -1.74
N LYS A 33 16.15 -7.71 -1.32
CA LYS A 33 14.97 -8.49 -0.96
C LYS A 33 14.22 -7.88 0.22
N PHE A 34 14.94 -7.42 1.24
CA PHE A 34 14.36 -6.75 2.39
C PHE A 34 13.54 -5.53 1.96
N TYR A 35 14.15 -4.57 1.26
CA TYR A 35 13.44 -3.35 0.84
C TYR A 35 12.27 -3.63 -0.09
N LYS A 36 12.42 -4.60 -0.99
CA LYS A 36 11.32 -5.07 -1.85
C LYS A 36 10.15 -5.59 -1.01
N ASN A 37 10.41 -6.47 -0.05
CA ASN A 37 9.37 -7.06 0.80
C ASN A 37 8.67 -5.99 1.66
N GLU A 38 9.42 -5.01 2.16
CA GLU A 38 8.83 -3.90 2.93
C GLU A 38 7.90 -3.03 2.04
N MET A 39 8.29 -2.76 0.80
CA MET A 39 7.42 -2.08 -0.15
C MET A 39 6.16 -2.91 -0.45
N GLU A 40 6.31 -4.21 -0.73
CA GLU A 40 5.16 -5.12 -1.01
C GLU A 40 4.14 -5.11 0.14
N LYS A 41 4.61 -5.18 1.40
CA LYS A 41 3.73 -5.07 2.57
C LYS A 41 2.96 -3.75 2.61
N ILE A 42 3.59 -2.63 2.25
CA ILE A 42 2.92 -1.32 2.23
C ILE A 42 1.78 -1.32 1.20
N TYR A 43 2.04 -1.85 -0.01
CA TYR A 43 1.01 -1.95 -1.04
C TYR A 43 -0.15 -2.88 -0.62
N GLU A 44 0.16 -4.02 -0.02
CA GLU A 44 -0.88 -4.94 0.49
C GLU A 44 -1.77 -4.27 1.54
N GLN A 45 -1.18 -3.48 2.45
CA GLN A 45 -1.95 -2.72 3.44
C GLN A 45 -2.82 -1.65 2.78
N ALA A 46 -2.30 -0.96 1.78
CA ALA A 46 -3.04 0.06 1.06
C ALA A 46 -4.25 -0.50 0.32
N VAL A 47 -4.09 -1.66 -0.36
CA VAL A 47 -5.18 -2.37 -1.02
C VAL A 47 -6.22 -2.82 0.01
N ARG A 48 -5.82 -3.46 1.11
CA ARG A 48 -6.75 -3.91 2.17
C ARG A 48 -7.55 -2.76 2.77
N ARG A 49 -6.92 -1.60 2.97
CA ARG A 49 -7.60 -0.40 3.45
C ARG A 49 -8.67 0.06 2.48
N GLU A 50 -8.37 0.06 1.17
CA GLU A 50 -9.35 0.51 0.18
C GLU A 50 -10.52 -0.47 0.05
N GLU A 51 -10.26 -1.77 0.00
CA GLU A 51 -11.30 -2.80 0.03
C GLU A 51 -12.20 -2.67 1.26
N PHE A 52 -11.62 -2.32 2.42
CA PHE A 52 -12.39 -2.09 3.64
C PHE A 52 -13.29 -0.86 3.52
N LYS A 53 -12.80 0.26 3.00
CA LYS A 53 -13.61 1.47 2.77
C LYS A 53 -14.77 1.19 1.82
N GLU A 54 -14.54 0.45 0.75
CA GLU A 54 -15.61 0.09 -0.20
C GLU A 54 -16.70 -0.76 0.47
N LYS A 55 -16.32 -1.73 1.31
CA LYS A 55 -17.27 -2.53 2.09
C LYS A 55 -18.09 -1.67 3.04
N MET A 56 -17.44 -0.75 3.75
CA MET A 56 -18.12 0.18 4.66
C MET A 56 -19.11 1.09 3.93
N LYS A 57 -18.71 1.64 2.78
CA LYS A 57 -19.58 2.47 1.95
C LYS A 57 -20.82 1.73 1.48
N LYS A 58 -20.66 0.49 0.99
CA LYS A 58 -21.80 -0.36 0.58
C LYS A 58 -22.78 -0.59 1.74
N MET A 59 -22.25 -0.89 2.93
CA MET A 59 -23.06 -1.09 4.12
C MET A 59 -23.81 0.20 4.54
N GLU A 60 -23.16 1.36 4.46
CA GLU A 60 -23.81 2.66 4.75
C GLU A 60 -24.92 2.97 3.74
N ASP A 61 -24.70 2.70 2.46
CA ASP A 61 -25.69 2.89 1.39
C ASP A 61 -26.90 1.95 1.58
N GLU A 62 -26.67 0.69 1.96
CA GLU A 62 -27.73 -0.27 2.31
C GLU A 62 -28.56 0.23 3.49
N ILE A 63 -27.94 0.69 4.58
CA ILE A 63 -28.65 1.25 5.75
C ILE A 63 -29.48 2.47 5.36
N ARG A 64 -28.92 3.38 4.55
CA ARG A 64 -29.64 4.58 4.07
C ARG A 64 -30.84 4.24 3.21
N SER A 65 -30.83 3.13 2.48
CA SER A 65 -31.96 2.69 1.66
C SER A 65 -33.15 2.15 2.46
N LEU A 66 -32.95 1.84 3.74
CA LEU A 66 -33.96 1.27 4.64
C LEU A 66 -34.69 2.30 5.51
N VAL A 67 -34.25 3.57 5.50
CA VAL A 67 -34.81 4.69 6.29
C VAL A 67 -35.43 5.72 5.35
#